data_AF-A0A377D3Q1-F1
#
_entry.id   AF-A0A377D3Q1-F1
#
_cell.length_a   1.000
_cell.length_b   1.000
_cell.length_c   1.000
_cell.angle_alpha   90.00
_cell.angle_beta   90.00
_cell.angle_gamma   90.00
#
_symmetry.space_group_name_H-M   'P 1'
#
loop_
_entity.id
_entity.type
_entity.pdbx_description
1 polymer ?
#
loop_
_entity_poly.entity_id
_entity_poly.type
_entity_poly.pdbx_seq_one_letter_code
_entity_poly.pdbx_strand_id
1 'polypeptide(L)'
;MKIGTQNQAFFPENILEKFRYIKEMGFDSFEIDGKLLVNNIEEVKAAIKETGLPVTTACGGYDGWIGDFIEERRLNGLKQIERILEALAEVGGKGIVVPAAWGMVYLPFTADDLAAQPGWRPQNGE
;
A
#
# COMPACT_ATOMS: atom_id res chain seq x y z
N MET A 1 3.44 22.11 3.91
CA MET A 1 2.94 20.80 3.41
C MET A 1 3.67 19.71 4.17
N LYS A 2 3.10 18.50 4.30
CA LYS A 2 3.81 17.33 4.84
C LYS A 2 4.24 16.42 3.70
N ILE A 3 5.50 16.00 3.66
CA ILE A 3 6.09 15.19 2.60
C ILE A 3 6.55 13.86 3.19
N GLY A 4 5.91 12.77 2.78
CA GLY A 4 6.31 11.40 3.14
C GLY A 4 6.98 10.68 1.97
N THR A 5 7.60 9.54 2.25
CA THR A 5 8.20 8.66 1.23
C THR A 5 7.82 7.20 1.45
N GLN A 6 7.73 6.43 0.37
CA GLN A 6 7.81 4.96 0.42
C GLN A 6 9.27 4.50 0.49
N ASN A 7 9.48 3.20 0.65
CA ASN A 7 10.80 2.59 0.68
C ASN A 7 11.51 2.69 -0.69
N GLN A 8 12.83 2.85 -0.69
CA GLN A 8 13.67 2.82 -1.89
C GLN A 8 14.79 1.78 -1.73
N ALA A 9 15.28 1.25 -2.85
CA ALA A 9 16.31 0.21 -2.84
C ALA A 9 17.65 0.66 -2.22
N PHE A 10 17.91 1.98 -2.16
CA PHE A 10 19.11 2.53 -1.55
C PHE A 10 18.96 2.86 -0.05
N PHE A 11 17.78 2.62 0.53
CA PHE A 11 17.59 2.78 1.98
C PHE A 11 18.19 1.58 2.73
N PRO A 12 18.65 1.77 3.97
CA PRO A 12 19.06 0.66 4.83
C PRO A 12 17.96 -0.39 4.97
N GLU A 13 18.33 -1.67 5.04
CA GLU A 13 17.34 -2.75 5.18
C GLU A 13 16.83 -2.88 6.63
N ASN A 14 17.71 -2.69 7.61
CA ASN A 14 17.33 -2.70 9.02
C ASN A 14 16.30 -1.61 9.31
N ILE A 15 15.22 -1.97 10.02
CA ILE A 15 14.05 -1.08 10.22
C ILE A 15 14.46 0.19 10.96
N LEU A 16 15.23 0.09 12.04
CA LEU A 16 15.61 1.26 12.82
C LEU A 16 16.51 2.21 12.00
N GLU A 17 17.53 1.66 11.34
CA GLU A 17 18.44 2.46 10.51
C GLU A 17 17.71 3.12 9.33
N LYS A 18 16.71 2.42 8.75
CA LYS A 18 15.85 3.00 7.72
C LYS A 18 15.06 4.20 8.22
N PHE A 19 14.47 4.11 9.41
CA PHE A 19 13.73 5.22 10.00
C PHE A 19 14.64 6.40 10.31
N ARG A 20 15.85 6.15 10.84
CA ARG A 20 16.85 7.19 11.07
C ARG A 20 17.24 7.87 9.75
N TYR A 21 17.54 7.08 8.73
CA TYR A 21 17.92 7.58 7.41
C TYR A 21 16.82 8.44 6.76
N ILE A 22 15.56 7.99 6.80
CA ILE A 22 14.42 8.76 6.28
C ILE A 22 14.22 10.06 7.05
N LYS A 23 14.38 10.02 8.38
CA LYS A 23 14.27 11.20 9.22
C LYS A 23 15.38 12.22 8.92
N GLU A 24 16.62 11.76 8.76
CA GLU A 24 17.78 12.58 8.43
C GLU A 24 17.67 13.25 7.06
N MET A 25 17.05 12.59 6.08
CA MET A 25 16.74 13.20 4.78
C MET A 25 15.68 14.30 4.85
N GLY A 26 14.97 14.44 5.98
CA GLY A 26 13.99 15.52 6.20
C GLY A 26 12.55 15.18 5.80
N PHE A 27 12.22 13.90 5.62
CA PHE A 27 10.82 13.50 5.41
C PHE A 27 10.00 13.60 6.70
N ASP A 28 8.71 13.92 6.55
CA ASP A 28 7.76 14.04 7.64
C ASP A 28 7.15 12.70 8.07
N SER A 29 7.15 11.71 7.18
CA SER A 29 6.59 10.38 7.46
C SER A 29 7.13 9.29 6.52
N PHE A 30 6.91 8.04 6.94
CA PHE A 30 7.17 6.85 6.14
C PHE A 30 5.86 6.16 5.76
N GLU A 31 5.70 5.85 4.47
CA GLU A 31 4.64 4.96 3.97
C GLU A 31 5.21 3.54 3.80
N ILE A 32 4.83 2.65 4.71
CA ILE A 32 5.48 1.34 4.90
C ILE A 32 4.83 0.26 4.02
N ASP A 33 5.59 -0.77 3.65
CA ASP A 33 5.00 -1.98 3.08
C ASP A 33 4.14 -2.71 4.13
N GLY A 34 2.94 -3.15 3.74
CA GLY A 34 1.99 -3.78 4.66
C GLY A 34 2.51 -5.09 5.28
N LYS A 35 3.25 -5.91 4.52
CA LYS A 35 3.79 -7.19 4.98
C LYS A 35 4.95 -6.96 5.94
N LEU A 36 5.82 -5.98 5.65
CA LEU A 36 6.88 -5.53 6.56
C LEU A 36 6.30 -5.07 7.90
N LEU A 37 5.24 -4.26 7.87
CA LEU A 37 4.58 -3.76 9.09
C LEU A 37 4.01 -4.89 9.94
N VAL A 38 3.18 -5.76 9.35
CA VAL A 38 2.52 -6.85 10.08
C VAL A 38 3.54 -7.81 10.70
N ASN A 39 4.62 -8.13 9.99
CA ASN A 39 5.60 -9.10 10.46
C ASN A 39 6.59 -8.53 11.50
N ASN A 40 6.70 -7.21 11.64
CA ASN A 40 7.75 -6.57 12.45
C ASN A 40 7.18 -5.43 13.32
N ILE A 41 5.94 -5.56 13.79
CA ILE A 41 5.19 -4.48 14.42
C ILE A 41 5.92 -3.85 15.63
N GLU A 42 6.56 -4.68 16.46
CA GLU A 42 7.28 -4.20 17.65
C GLU A 42 8.56 -3.43 17.29
N GLU A 43 9.29 -3.88 16.25
CA GLU A 43 10.45 -3.15 15.73
C GLU A 43 10.04 -1.82 15.12
N VAL A 44 8.92 -1.78 14.40
CA VAL A 44 8.37 -0.55 13.83
C VAL A 44 7.94 0.42 14.94
N LYS A 45 7.25 -0.06 15.99
CA LYS A 45 6.90 0.77 17.16
C LYS A 45 8.13 1.34 17.84
N ALA A 46 9.17 0.53 18.03
CA ALA A 46 10.43 0.97 18.60
C ALA A 46 11.11 2.06 17.74
N ALA A 47 11.17 1.86 16.42
CA ALA A 47 11.74 2.81 15.48
C ALA A 47 10.96 4.14 15.43
N ILE A 48 9.62 4.10 15.45
CA ILE A 48 8.78 5.31 15.55
C ILE A 48 9.10 6.07 16.84
N LYS A 49 9.13 5.37 17.97
CA LYS A 49 9.39 5.97 19.28
C LYS A 49 10.77 6.61 19.35
N GLU A 50 11.78 5.96 18.79
CA GLU A 50 13.16 6.42 18.85
C GLU A 50 13.42 7.60 17.92
N THR A 51 12.93 7.54 16.69
CA THR A 51 13.24 8.54 15.65
C THR A 51 12.22 9.69 15.60
N GLY A 52 11.03 9.49 16.17
CA GLY A 52 9.90 10.39 16.03
C GLY A 52 9.38 10.49 14.58
N LEU A 53 9.79 9.58 13.69
CA LEU A 53 9.27 9.49 12.32
C LEU A 53 8.01 8.61 12.33
N PRO A 54 6.81 9.18 12.08
CA PRO A 54 5.58 8.41 12.08
C PRO A 54 5.44 7.54 10.83
N VAL A 55 4.84 6.37 11.00
CA VAL A 55 4.21 5.63 9.90
C VAL A 55 2.83 6.21 9.67
N THR A 56 2.60 6.87 8.54
CA THR A 56 1.30 7.51 8.25
C THR A 56 0.33 6.59 7.53
N THR A 57 0.84 5.76 6.64
CA THR A 57 0.08 4.94 5.70
C THR A 57 0.86 3.66 5.42
N ALA A 58 0.16 2.61 4.97
CA ALA A 58 0.79 1.46 4.33
C ALA A 58 0.44 1.42 2.84
N CYS A 59 1.29 0.80 2.02
CA CYS A 59 1.00 0.54 0.61
C CYS A 59 1.52 -0.86 0.23
N GLY A 60 0.68 -1.65 -0.45
CA GLY A 60 1.01 -3.04 -0.80
C GLY A 60 1.04 -3.98 0.41
N GLY A 61 1.83 -5.05 0.32
CA GLY A 61 1.98 -6.03 1.40
C GLY A 61 0.93 -7.14 1.46
N TYR A 62 0.08 -7.27 0.43
CA TYR A 62 -0.97 -8.29 0.35
C TYR A 62 -0.97 -9.00 -1.00
N ASP A 63 -1.49 -10.23 -1.01
CA ASP A 63 -1.56 -11.14 -2.14
C ASP A 63 -3.03 -11.31 -2.58
N GLY A 64 -3.42 -10.58 -3.63
CA GLY A 64 -4.77 -10.57 -4.21
C GLY A 64 -5.39 -9.16 -4.20
N TRP A 65 -5.82 -8.69 -5.37
CA TRP A 65 -6.35 -7.34 -5.52
C TRP A 65 -7.79 -7.21 -5.01
N ILE A 66 -8.23 -6.01 -4.64
CA ILE A 66 -9.64 -5.81 -4.26
C ILE A 66 -10.59 -5.98 -5.46
N GLY A 67 -10.10 -5.74 -6.67
CA GLY A 67 -10.75 -6.03 -7.94
C GLY A 67 -10.21 -7.29 -8.63
N ASP A 68 -9.64 -8.25 -7.90
CA ASP A 68 -9.08 -9.47 -8.49
C ASP A 68 -10.15 -10.28 -9.26
N PHE A 69 -9.79 -10.80 -10.43
CA PHE A 69 -10.69 -11.66 -11.21
C PHE A 69 -10.90 -13.03 -10.56
N ILE A 70 -9.93 -13.47 -9.76
CA ILE A 70 -10.00 -14.74 -9.05
C ILE A 70 -10.53 -14.46 -7.64
N GLU A 71 -11.78 -14.84 -7.40
CA GLU A 71 -12.48 -14.57 -6.13
C GLU A 71 -11.70 -15.06 -4.90
N GLU A 72 -11.06 -16.23 -4.98
CA GLU A 72 -10.22 -16.75 -3.90
C GLU A 72 -9.06 -15.79 -3.55
N ARG A 73 -8.40 -15.23 -4.57
CA ARG A 73 -7.33 -14.24 -4.37
C ARG A 73 -7.89 -12.95 -3.79
N ARG A 74 -9.02 -12.46 -4.31
CA ARG A 74 -9.71 -11.28 -3.79
C ARG A 74 -9.99 -11.42 -2.29
N LEU A 75 -10.60 -12.54 -1.88
CA LEU A 75 -10.94 -12.80 -0.48
C LEU A 75 -9.71 -12.98 0.41
N ASN A 76 -8.64 -13.59 -0.09
CA ASN A 76 -7.37 -13.68 0.64
C ASN A 76 -6.70 -12.30 0.81
N GLY A 77 -6.71 -11.47 -0.23
CA GLY A 77 -6.24 -10.09 -0.18
C GLY A 77 -6.99 -9.27 0.86
N LEU A 78 -8.33 -9.37 0.93
CA LEU A 78 -9.14 -8.69 1.94
C LEU A 78 -8.74 -9.08 3.37
N LYS A 79 -8.51 -10.37 3.65
CA LYS A 79 -8.06 -10.83 4.97
C LYS A 79 -6.70 -10.26 5.35
N GLN A 80 -5.79 -10.13 4.38
CA GLN A 80 -4.46 -9.56 4.63
C GLN A 80 -4.53 -8.04 4.82
N ILE A 81 -5.37 -7.35 4.03
CA ILE A 81 -5.65 -5.91 4.20
C ILE A 81 -6.24 -5.64 5.59
N GLU A 82 -7.14 -6.49 6.09
CA GLU A 82 -7.67 -6.39 7.46
C GLU A 82 -6.54 -6.43 8.51
N ARG A 83 -5.60 -7.37 8.41
CA ARG A 83 -4.44 -7.43 9.31
C ARG A 83 -3.52 -6.22 9.20
N ILE A 84 -3.34 -5.67 7.99
CA ILE A 84 -2.55 -4.45 7.80
C ILE A 84 -3.25 -3.25 8.46
N LEU A 85 -4.59 -3.16 8.37
CA LEU A 85 -5.36 -2.11 9.03
C LEU A 85 -5.28 -2.20 10.56
N GLU A 86 -5.36 -3.41 11.12
CA GLU A 86 -5.15 -3.65 12.55
C GLU A 86 -3.74 -3.21 12.99
N ALA A 87 -2.70 -3.62 12.26
CA ALA A 87 -1.32 -3.23 12.55
C ALA A 87 -1.10 -1.71 12.42
N LEU A 88 -1.74 -1.06 11.44
CA LEU A 88 -1.72 0.40 11.31
C LEU A 88 -2.36 1.09 12.51
N ALA A 89 -3.48 0.57 13.03
CA ALA A 89 -4.13 1.12 14.22
C ALA A 89 -3.19 1.07 15.44
N GLU A 90 -2.41 0.01 15.59
CA GLU A 90 -1.46 -0.13 16.69
C GLU A 90 -0.27 0.84 16.62
N VAL A 91 0.16 1.24 15.43
CA VAL A 91 1.28 2.19 15.23
C VAL A 91 0.83 3.63 15.02
N GLY A 92 -0.48 3.90 15.07
CA GLY A 92 -1.06 5.24 14.86
C GLY A 92 -1.14 5.68 13.39
N GLY A 93 -1.11 4.72 12.47
CA GLY A 93 -1.31 4.95 11.03
C GLY A 93 -2.75 5.30 10.67
N LYS A 94 -2.94 5.91 9.49
CA LYS A 94 -4.24 6.44 9.05
C LYS A 94 -5.02 5.51 8.11
N GLY A 95 -4.34 4.58 7.45
CA GLY A 95 -4.96 3.68 6.49
C GLY A 95 -3.95 3.09 5.50
N ILE A 96 -4.46 2.27 4.60
CA ILE A 96 -3.71 1.60 3.55
C ILE A 96 -4.12 2.14 2.19
N VAL A 97 -3.15 2.39 1.31
CA VAL A 97 -3.36 2.78 -0.09
C VAL A 97 -3.50 1.52 -0.93
N VAL A 98 -4.63 1.39 -1.62
CA VAL A 98 -4.94 0.23 -2.46
C VAL A 98 -5.49 0.68 -3.82
N PRO A 99 -4.91 0.26 -4.96
CA PRO A 99 -5.57 0.40 -6.26
C PRO A 99 -6.65 -0.69 -6.40
N ALA A 100 -7.49 -0.56 -7.43
CA ALA A 100 -8.40 -1.64 -7.80
C ALA A 100 -7.63 -2.93 -8.14
N ALA A 101 -6.57 -2.81 -8.94
CA ALA A 101 -5.57 -3.84 -9.23
C ALA A 101 -4.32 -3.20 -9.87
N TRP A 102 -3.19 -3.93 -9.87
CA TRP A 102 -1.97 -3.56 -10.60
C TRP A 102 -1.42 -4.78 -11.35
N GLY A 103 -1.00 -4.59 -12.61
CA GLY A 103 -0.39 -5.67 -13.43
C GLY A 103 -1.29 -6.85 -13.77
N MET A 104 -2.56 -6.85 -13.36
CA MET A 104 -3.50 -7.96 -13.56
C MET A 104 -4.14 -7.98 -14.95
N VAL A 105 -4.20 -6.83 -15.62
CA VAL A 105 -4.78 -6.71 -16.95
C VAL A 105 -3.72 -6.19 -17.92
N TYR A 106 -3.42 -6.99 -18.93
CA TYR A 106 -2.88 -6.53 -20.20
C TYR A 106 -4.04 -6.71 -21.19
N LEU A 107 -4.75 -5.65 -21.55
CA LEU A 107 -5.76 -5.75 -22.60
C LEU A 107 -5.02 -5.82 -23.95
N PRO A 108 -5.19 -6.88 -24.78
CA PRO A 108 -5.18 -6.72 -26.23
C PRO A 108 -6.53 -6.18 -26.74
N PHE A 109 -7.42 -5.77 -25.83
CA PHE A 109 -8.73 -5.25 -26.14
C PHE A 109 -8.64 -3.76 -26.44
N THR A 110 -8.99 -3.42 -27.67
CA THR A 110 -9.19 -2.06 -28.14
C THR A 110 -10.40 -1.43 -27.45
N ALA A 111 -10.53 -0.11 -27.48
CA ALA A 111 -11.75 0.57 -27.02
C ALA A 111 -13.02 -0.01 -27.69
N ASP A 112 -12.88 -0.55 -28.91
CA ASP A 112 -13.96 -1.18 -29.67
C ASP A 112 -14.44 -2.50 -29.05
N ASP A 113 -13.55 -3.25 -28.40
CA ASP A 113 -13.90 -4.51 -27.73
C ASP A 113 -14.69 -4.28 -26.43
N LEU A 114 -14.45 -3.15 -25.75
CA LEU A 114 -15.25 -2.72 -24.59
C LEU A 114 -16.60 -2.15 -25.03
N ALA A 115 -16.64 -1.44 -26.17
CA ALA A 115 -17.88 -0.92 -26.75
C ALA A 115 -18.83 -2.03 -27.26
N ALA A 116 -18.30 -3.22 -27.54
CA ALA A 116 -19.08 -4.38 -27.95
C ALA A 116 -19.76 -5.13 -26.78
N GLN A 117 -19.47 -4.79 -25.52
CA GLN A 117 -20.11 -5.46 -24.38
C GLN A 117 -21.56 -4.98 -24.16
N PRO A 118 -22.52 -5.90 -23.96
CA PRO A 118 -23.91 -5.52 -23.70
C PRO A 118 -24.00 -4.66 -22.43
N GLY A 119 -24.44 -3.41 -22.59
CA GLY A 119 -24.63 -2.47 -21.48
C GLY A 119 -23.52 -1.44 -21.26
N TRP A 120 -22.46 -1.44 -22.08
CA TRP A 120 -21.48 -0.36 -22.05
C TRP A 120 -22.10 0.95 -22.56
N ARG A 121 -21.93 2.03 -21.80
CA ARG A 121 -22.22 3.40 -22.24
C ARG A 121 -20.94 4.22 -22.10
N PRO A 122 -20.50 4.93 -23.16
CA PRO A 122 -19.36 5.83 -23.03
C PRO A 122 -19.68 6.91 -22.00
N GLN A 123 -18.78 7.15 -21.06
CA GLN A 123 -18.87 8.29 -20.11
C GLN A 123 -18.42 9.62 -20.74
N ASN A 124 -18.66 9.80 -22.04
CA ASN A 124 -18.42 11.10 -22.65
C ASN A 124 -19.67 11.94 -22.44
N GLY A 125 -19.69 12.64 -21.31
CA GLY A 125 -20.63 13.71 -21.04
C GLY A 125 -20.44 14.85 -22.03
N GLU A 126 -21.55 15.31 -22.59
CA GLU A 126 -21.80 16.75 -22.74
C GLU A 126 -22.10 17.35 -21.35
#